data_AF-A0A7Y2VDQ5-F1
#
_entry.id   AF-A0A7Y2VDQ5-F1
#
_cell.length_a   1.000
_cell.length_b   1.000
_cell.length_c   1.000
_cell.angle_alpha   90.00
_cell.angle_beta   90.00
_cell.angle_gamma   90.00
#
_symmetry.space_group_name_H-M   'P 1'
#
loop_
_entity.id
_entity.type
_entity.pdbx_description
1 polymer ?
#
loop_
_entity_poly.entity_id
_entity_poly.type
_entity_poly.pdbx_seq_one_letter_code
_entity_poly.pdbx_strand_id
1 'polypeptide(L)'
;EQGYSNVICIPNSIDIINYDFYERKIKIPKLLWVRSFSEIYNPEMAIEVVKELRANQLDYELCMVGPEVDGSMSKAKKLANELGIKVTLTGKLPKAEWIELSKNYNIFINTTNFDNMPLSVLEAMALGLPVVSTNVGGIPFLIQDNLDGYLVGKNDVSGMANKIMQILDNTKKARSIIKKARKKVEGFDWDQVRLEWKNLLK
;
A
#
# COMPACT_ATOMS: atom_id res chain seq x y z
N GLU A 1 14.77 29.84 -15.92
CA GLU A 1 14.59 28.43 -15.55
C GLU A 1 14.83 27.58 -16.79
N GLN A 2 15.90 26.78 -16.83
CA GLN A 2 16.14 25.86 -17.92
C GLN A 2 15.37 24.57 -17.62
N GLY A 3 14.30 24.32 -18.35
CA GLY A 3 13.47 23.12 -18.24
C GLY A 3 12.91 22.72 -19.59
N TYR A 4 12.50 21.46 -19.72
CA TYR A 4 11.81 20.97 -20.90
C TYR A 4 10.38 21.53 -20.91
N SER A 5 9.98 22.22 -21.97
CA SER A 5 8.64 22.82 -22.13
C SER A 5 7.60 21.85 -22.71
N ASN A 6 8.05 20.68 -23.18
CA ASN A 6 7.25 19.67 -23.87
C ASN A 6 7.27 18.32 -23.13
N VAL A 7 7.11 18.34 -21.80
CA VAL A 7 7.05 17.12 -20.99
C VAL A 7 5.62 16.63 -20.85
N ILE A 8 5.38 15.36 -21.16
CA ILE A 8 4.13 14.66 -20.89
C ILE A 8 4.41 13.59 -19.83
N CYS A 9 3.61 13.59 -18.76
CA CYS A 9 3.66 12.53 -17.74
C CYS A 9 2.69 11.43 -18.16
N ILE A 10 3.20 10.25 -18.49
CA ILE A 10 2.39 9.06 -18.75
C ILE A 10 2.54 8.13 -17.53
N PRO A 11 1.44 7.76 -16.84
CA PRO A 11 1.52 7.01 -15.59
C PRO A 11 1.95 5.56 -15.80
N ASN A 12 2.35 4.90 -14.71
CA ASN A 12 2.42 3.44 -14.67
C ASN A 12 1.01 2.84 -14.86
N SER A 13 0.93 1.69 -15.51
CA SER A 13 -0.33 1.00 -15.79
C SER A 13 -0.43 -0.36 -15.09
N ILE A 14 -1.67 -0.81 -14.90
CA ILE A 14 -2.01 -2.18 -14.49
C ILE A 14 -3.08 -2.73 -15.45
N ASP A 15 -3.20 -4.06 -15.55
CA ASP A 15 -4.34 -4.68 -16.24
C ASP A 15 -5.48 -4.87 -15.24
N ILE A 16 -6.45 -3.97 -15.23
CA ILE A 16 -7.49 -3.90 -14.19
C ILE A 16 -8.34 -5.18 -14.11
N ILE A 17 -8.45 -5.90 -15.23
CA ILE A 17 -9.17 -7.17 -15.37
C ILE A 17 -8.61 -8.28 -14.47
N ASN A 18 -7.36 -8.15 -14.03
CA ASN A 18 -6.71 -9.12 -13.13
C ASN A 18 -7.00 -8.85 -11.64
N TYR A 19 -7.69 -7.76 -11.31
CA TYR A 19 -7.92 -7.34 -9.92
C TYR A 19 -9.41 -7.17 -9.67
N ASP A 20 -10.08 -8.27 -9.34
CA ASP A 20 -11.48 -8.23 -8.91
C ASP A 20 -11.62 -7.40 -7.63
N PHE A 21 -12.58 -6.49 -7.64
CA PHE A 21 -12.90 -5.70 -6.47
C PHE A 21 -13.55 -6.59 -5.41
N TYR A 22 -12.96 -6.66 -4.22
CA TYR A 22 -13.49 -7.44 -3.12
C TYR A 22 -13.83 -6.55 -1.92
N GLU A 23 -15.12 -6.49 -1.56
CA GLU A 23 -15.56 -5.72 -0.39
C GLU A 23 -15.25 -6.48 0.90
N ARG A 24 -14.40 -5.90 1.74
CA ARG A 24 -13.88 -6.55 2.94
C ARG A 24 -14.58 -6.09 4.21
N LYS A 25 -14.72 -7.02 5.15
CA LYS A 25 -15.15 -6.70 6.53
C LYS A 25 -13.91 -6.33 7.35
N ILE A 26 -13.92 -5.15 7.95
CA ILE A 26 -12.84 -4.64 8.79
C ILE A 26 -13.33 -4.65 10.23
N LYS A 27 -12.91 -5.66 11.00
CA LYS A 27 -13.21 -5.81 12.43
C LYS A 27 -11.96 -5.72 13.29
N ILE A 28 -10.90 -6.39 12.84
CA ILE A 28 -9.54 -6.27 13.35
C ILE A 28 -8.62 -5.87 12.19
N PRO A 29 -7.53 -5.14 12.45
CA PRO A 29 -6.52 -4.84 11.44
C PRO A 29 -5.80 -6.12 10.98
N LYS A 30 -6.12 -6.55 9.76
CA LYS A 30 -5.36 -7.58 9.03
C LYS A 30 -4.54 -6.88 7.97
N LEU A 31 -3.32 -6.52 8.35
CA LEU A 31 -2.42 -5.67 7.58
C LEU A 31 -1.65 -6.47 6.54
N LEU A 32 -1.55 -5.89 5.36
CA LEU A 32 -0.82 -6.45 4.23
C LEU A 32 0.19 -5.44 3.72
N TRP A 33 1.42 -5.88 3.56
CA TRP A 33 2.54 -5.07 3.10
C TRP A 33 3.23 -5.78 1.94
N VAL A 34 3.43 -5.08 0.82
CA VAL A 34 4.07 -5.68 -0.37
C VAL A 34 5.09 -4.77 -1.00
N ARG A 35 6.34 -5.12 -0.76
CA ARG A 35 7.54 -4.54 -1.35
C ARG A 35 8.65 -5.56 -1.31
N SER A 36 9.69 -5.37 -2.11
CA SER A 36 10.97 -5.96 -1.74
C SER A 36 11.39 -5.47 -0.36
N PHE A 37 12.01 -6.33 0.42
CA PHE A 37 12.59 -5.93 1.70
C PHE A 37 13.90 -5.21 1.41
N SER A 38 13.78 -3.88 1.34
CA SER A 38 14.89 -2.95 1.23
C SER A 38 14.71 -1.78 2.20
N GLU A 39 15.82 -1.18 2.63
CA GLU A 39 15.85 -0.05 3.58
C GLU A 39 14.99 1.13 3.10
N ILE A 40 14.94 1.36 1.78
CA ILE A 40 14.12 2.42 1.19
C ILE A 40 12.62 2.23 1.45
N TYR A 41 12.15 0.99 1.66
CA TYR A 41 10.74 0.68 1.90
C TYR A 41 10.40 0.55 3.38
N ASN A 42 11.39 0.70 4.27
CA ASN A 42 11.24 0.70 5.72
C ASN A 42 10.32 -0.43 6.25
N PRO A 43 10.74 -1.70 6.13
CA PRO A 43 9.95 -2.82 6.64
C PRO A 43 9.83 -2.83 8.17
N GLU A 44 10.80 -2.25 8.89
CA GLU A 44 10.77 -2.15 10.36
C GLU A 44 9.59 -1.30 10.86
N MET A 45 9.27 -0.19 10.17
CA MET A 45 8.10 0.63 10.50
C MET A 45 6.79 -0.16 10.47
N ALA A 46 6.65 -1.17 9.61
CA ALA A 46 5.44 -2.01 9.61
C ALA A 46 5.30 -2.81 10.92
N ILE A 47 6.41 -3.24 11.50
CA ILE A 47 6.45 -3.90 12.81
C ILE A 47 6.11 -2.91 13.92
N GLU A 48 6.66 -1.70 13.87
CA GLU A 48 6.39 -0.63 14.84
C GLU A 48 4.91 -0.19 14.83
N VAL A 49 4.28 -0.13 13.65
CA VAL A 49 2.84 0.17 13.53
C VAL A 49 2.01 -0.88 14.25
N VAL A 50 2.37 -2.16 14.10
CA VAL A 50 1.69 -3.25 14.81
C VAL A 50 1.95 -3.20 16.31
N LYS A 51 3.15 -2.83 16.75
CA LYS A 51 3.47 -2.58 18.16
C LYS A 51 2.51 -1.54 18.75
N GLU A 52 2.28 -0.46 18.01
CA GLU A 52 1.39 0.64 18.40
C GLU A 52 -0.08 0.19 18.47
N LEU A 53 -0.56 -0.57 17.47
CA LEU A 53 -1.91 -1.14 17.48
C LEU A 53 -2.13 -2.07 18.69
N ARG A 54 -1.14 -2.92 19.00
CA ARG A 54 -1.17 -3.79 20.19
C ARG A 54 -1.20 -2.99 21.49
N ALA A 55 -0.43 -1.90 21.58
CA ALA A 55 -0.45 -1.01 22.75
C ALA A 55 -1.82 -0.36 22.97
N ASN A 56 -2.57 -0.14 21.90
CA ASN A 56 -3.97 0.30 21.91
C ASN A 56 -4.98 -0.86 22.07
N GLN A 57 -4.53 -2.04 22.53
CA GLN A 57 -5.37 -3.21 22.83
C GLN A 57 -6.14 -3.78 21.61
N LEU A 58 -5.61 -3.58 20.40
CA LEU A 58 -6.17 -4.18 19.18
C LEU A 58 -5.49 -5.51 18.86
N ASP A 59 -6.30 -6.53 18.59
CA ASP A 59 -5.86 -7.73 17.89
C ASP A 59 -5.38 -7.35 16.48
N TYR A 60 -4.42 -8.10 15.94
CA TYR A 60 -3.87 -7.82 14.62
C TYR A 60 -3.42 -9.07 13.89
N GLU A 61 -3.32 -8.97 12.57
CA GLU A 61 -2.52 -9.85 11.72
C GLU A 61 -1.62 -8.98 10.84
N LEU A 62 -0.36 -9.39 10.65
CA LEU A 62 0.56 -8.73 9.72
C LEU A 62 1.18 -9.76 8.79
N CYS A 63 1.06 -9.49 7.49
CA CYS A 63 1.76 -10.24 6.45
C CYS A 63 2.56 -9.32 5.55
N MET A 64 3.82 -9.69 5.33
CA MET A 64 4.76 -8.95 4.50
C MET A 64 5.23 -9.86 3.37
N VAL A 65 4.99 -9.42 2.14
CA VAL A 65 5.28 -10.16 0.90
C VAL A 65 6.36 -9.45 0.12
N GLY A 66 7.36 -10.21 -0.32
CA GLY A 66 8.39 -9.75 -1.25
C GLY A 66 9.75 -10.39 -1.02
N PRO A 67 10.67 -10.26 -2.00
CA PRO A 67 12.02 -10.80 -1.89
C PRO A 67 12.87 -9.99 -0.90
N GLU A 68 13.83 -10.64 -0.23
CA GLU A 68 14.91 -9.95 0.50
C GLU A 68 15.93 -9.38 -0.49
N VAL A 69 16.38 -8.13 -0.25
CA VAL A 69 17.33 -7.43 -1.13
C VAL A 69 18.61 -7.03 -0.40
N ASP A 70 18.52 -6.48 0.81
CA ASP A 70 19.66 -5.87 1.51
C ASP A 70 19.76 -6.25 3.00
N GLY A 71 19.11 -7.34 3.41
CA GLY A 71 19.06 -7.78 4.81
C GLY A 71 17.95 -7.11 5.64
N SER A 72 17.15 -6.21 5.05
CA SER A 72 16.05 -5.56 5.76
C SER A 72 14.94 -6.52 6.20
N MET A 73 14.77 -7.68 5.55
CA MET A 73 13.83 -8.71 6.01
C MET A 73 14.32 -9.30 7.35
N SER A 74 15.61 -9.61 7.42
CA SER A 74 16.24 -10.11 8.64
C SER A 74 16.17 -9.09 9.78
N LYS A 75 16.38 -7.79 9.51
CA LYS A 75 16.20 -6.70 10.50
C LYS A 75 14.77 -6.63 11.02
N ALA A 76 13.78 -6.58 10.11
CA ALA A 76 12.37 -6.55 10.50
C ALA A 76 11.95 -7.79 11.30
N LYS A 77 12.42 -8.99 10.90
CA LYS A 77 12.17 -10.24 11.64
C LYS A 77 12.79 -10.21 13.03
N LYS A 78 14.01 -9.69 13.17
CA LYS A 78 14.69 -9.53 14.46
C LYS A 78 13.91 -8.59 15.38
N LEU A 79 13.52 -7.43 14.87
CA LEU A 79 12.70 -6.45 15.60
C LEU A 79 11.36 -7.05 16.04
N ALA A 80 10.69 -7.80 15.16
CA ALA A 80 9.44 -8.48 15.49
C ALA A 80 9.63 -9.47 16.64
N ASN A 81 10.71 -10.26 16.64
CA ASN A 81 11.02 -11.19 17.73
C ASN A 81 11.33 -10.46 19.04
N GLU A 82 12.15 -9.41 19.00
CA GLU A 82 12.51 -8.59 20.18
C GLU A 82 11.27 -7.96 20.83
N LEU A 83 10.27 -7.59 20.02
CA LEU A 83 9.01 -6.99 20.49
C LEU A 83 7.91 -8.02 20.77
N GLY A 84 8.14 -9.31 20.54
CA GLY A 84 7.13 -10.37 20.64
C GLY A 84 5.94 -10.16 19.69
N ILE A 85 6.19 -9.64 18.48
CA ILE A 85 5.19 -9.38 17.45
C ILE A 85 5.17 -10.53 16.47
N LYS A 86 3.98 -11.07 16.20
CA LYS A 86 3.80 -12.13 15.21
C LYS A 86 3.70 -11.52 13.82
N VAL A 87 4.59 -11.93 12.92
CA VAL A 87 4.58 -11.50 11.51
C VAL A 87 4.69 -12.70 10.59
N THR A 88 3.91 -12.70 9.51
CA THR A 88 4.01 -13.67 8.43
C THR A 88 4.89 -13.10 7.33
N LEU A 89 6.00 -13.77 7.02
CA LEU A 89 6.92 -13.40 5.94
C LEU A 89 6.85 -14.47 4.85
N THR A 90 6.33 -14.13 3.66
CA THR A 90 6.08 -15.12 2.61
C THR A 90 7.25 -15.30 1.63
N GLY A 91 8.19 -14.36 1.63
CA GLY A 91 9.10 -14.18 0.49
C GLY A 91 8.37 -13.63 -0.74
N LYS A 92 9.01 -13.76 -1.91
CA LYS A 92 8.43 -13.32 -3.18
C LYS A 92 7.29 -14.25 -3.60
N LEU A 93 6.13 -13.68 -3.92
CA LEU A 93 5.01 -14.40 -4.51
C LEU A 93 4.78 -13.98 -5.97
N PRO A 94 4.38 -14.91 -6.85
CA PRO A 94 3.78 -14.58 -8.13
C PRO A 94 2.52 -13.73 -7.97
N LYS A 95 2.14 -13.02 -9.04
CA LYS A 95 1.04 -12.06 -8.99
C LYS A 95 -0.31 -12.68 -8.58
N ALA A 96 -0.62 -13.84 -9.15
CA ALA A 96 -1.86 -14.57 -8.85
C ALA A 96 -1.92 -15.01 -7.38
N GLU A 97 -0.82 -15.53 -6.82
CA GLU A 97 -0.74 -15.95 -5.42
C GLU A 97 -0.86 -14.75 -4.47
N TRP A 98 -0.23 -13.63 -4.81
CA TRP A 98 -0.38 -12.37 -4.10
C TRP A 98 -1.84 -11.89 -4.07
N ILE A 99 -2.53 -11.92 -5.22
CA ILE A 99 -3.94 -11.55 -5.34
C ILE A 99 -4.82 -12.46 -4.47
N GLU A 100 -4.62 -13.78 -4.54
CA GLU A 100 -5.38 -14.73 -3.71
C GLU A 100 -5.11 -14.54 -2.22
N LEU A 101 -3.83 -14.38 -1.83
CA LEU A 101 -3.45 -14.09 -0.44
C LEU A 101 -4.14 -12.83 0.08
N SER A 102 -4.25 -11.79 -0.75
CA SER A 102 -4.84 -10.49 -0.38
C SER A 102 -6.30 -10.57 0.08
N LYS A 103 -7.03 -11.65 -0.25
CA LYS A 103 -8.42 -11.87 0.18
C LYS A 103 -8.53 -12.13 1.69
N ASN A 104 -7.44 -12.57 2.32
CA ASN A 104 -7.38 -12.87 3.75
C ASN A 104 -7.07 -11.63 4.62
N TYR A 105 -6.67 -10.51 4.01
CA TYR A 105 -6.29 -9.27 4.68
C TYR A 105 -7.23 -8.14 4.31
N ASN A 106 -7.21 -7.04 5.08
CA ASN A 106 -8.22 -5.99 4.98
C ASN A 106 -7.72 -4.56 5.02
N ILE A 107 -6.44 -4.32 5.24
CA ILE A 107 -5.81 -3.00 5.12
C ILE A 107 -4.45 -3.17 4.47
N PHE A 108 -4.12 -2.34 3.47
CA PHE A 108 -2.80 -2.30 2.86
C PHE A 108 -1.98 -1.16 3.46
N ILE A 109 -0.76 -1.47 3.91
CA ILE A 109 0.17 -0.47 4.45
C ILE A 109 1.40 -0.33 3.54
N ASN A 110 1.81 0.91 3.31
CA ASN A 110 3.01 1.25 2.53
C ASN A 110 3.91 2.19 3.34
N THR A 111 4.95 1.63 3.95
CA THR A 111 5.82 2.32 4.92
C THR A 111 7.03 3.01 4.29
N THR A 112 7.01 3.23 2.98
CA THR A 112 8.19 3.65 2.21
C THR A 112 8.80 4.97 2.66
N ASN A 113 10.13 5.08 2.56
CA ASN A 113 10.87 6.33 2.75
C ASN A 113 10.97 7.17 1.47
N PHE A 114 10.78 6.54 0.30
CA PHE A 114 10.73 7.17 -1.01
C PHE A 114 10.10 6.21 -2.02
N ASP A 115 9.08 6.67 -2.75
CA ASP A 115 8.44 5.91 -3.83
C ASP A 115 7.72 6.89 -4.76
N ASN A 116 7.59 6.54 -6.04
CA ASN A 116 7.03 7.43 -7.06
C ASN A 116 5.58 7.05 -7.37
N MET A 117 5.39 5.95 -8.09
CA MET A 117 4.07 5.44 -8.45
C MET A 117 4.07 3.91 -8.33
N PRO A 118 4.03 3.38 -7.10
CA PRO A 118 4.20 1.96 -6.88
C PRO A 118 3.03 1.13 -7.40
N LEU A 119 3.35 0.11 -8.21
CA LEU A 119 2.35 -0.82 -8.74
C LEU A 119 1.57 -1.53 -7.61
N SER A 120 2.21 -1.96 -6.52
CA SER A 120 1.47 -2.66 -5.46
C SER A 120 0.44 -1.78 -4.73
N VAL A 121 0.58 -0.46 -4.75
CA VAL A 121 -0.47 0.45 -4.25
C VAL A 121 -1.64 0.51 -5.22
N LEU A 122 -1.36 0.62 -6.53
CA LEU A 122 -2.41 0.57 -7.58
C LEU A 122 -3.21 -0.73 -7.49
N GLU A 123 -2.50 -1.85 -7.36
CA GLU A 123 -3.09 -3.18 -7.21
C GLU A 123 -3.93 -3.29 -5.93
N ALA A 124 -3.43 -2.79 -4.80
CA ALA A 124 -4.18 -2.80 -3.55
C ALA A 124 -5.49 -1.98 -3.64
N MET A 125 -5.42 -0.79 -4.25
CA MET A 125 -6.60 0.04 -4.53
C MET A 125 -7.57 -0.68 -5.47
N ALA A 126 -7.05 -1.36 -6.50
CA ALA A 126 -7.86 -2.13 -7.45
C ALA A 126 -8.56 -3.31 -6.78
N LEU A 127 -7.88 -4.02 -5.89
CA LEU A 127 -8.42 -5.15 -5.13
C LEU A 127 -9.45 -4.71 -4.06
N GLY A 128 -9.59 -3.41 -3.79
CA GLY A 128 -10.52 -2.88 -2.80
C GLY A 128 -9.98 -2.86 -1.37
N LEU A 129 -8.65 -2.79 -1.20
CA LEU A 129 -8.03 -2.55 0.11
C LEU A 129 -7.99 -1.05 0.40
N PRO A 130 -8.34 -0.60 1.61
CA PRO A 130 -7.96 0.74 2.04
C PRO A 130 -6.44 0.81 2.17
N VAL A 131 -5.84 1.85 1.57
CA VAL A 131 -4.39 2.07 1.58
C VAL A 131 -4.04 3.14 2.62
N VAL A 132 -3.08 2.82 3.48
CA VAL A 132 -2.40 3.80 4.35
C VAL A 132 -0.93 3.84 3.95
N SER A 133 -0.46 4.99 3.47
CA SER A 133 0.90 5.15 2.95
C SER A 133 1.60 6.33 3.62
N THR A 134 2.93 6.30 3.67
CA THR A 134 3.75 7.49 3.93
C THR A 134 3.61 8.51 2.79
N ASN A 135 3.67 9.79 3.14
CA ASN A 135 3.58 10.94 2.24
C ASN A 135 4.98 11.35 1.76
N VAL A 136 5.54 10.58 0.83
CA VAL A 136 6.92 10.76 0.34
C VAL A 136 6.99 10.60 -1.17
N GLY A 137 8.01 11.19 -1.79
CA GLY A 137 8.25 11.06 -3.23
C GLY A 137 7.03 11.43 -4.08
N GLY A 138 6.68 10.55 -5.01
CA GLY A 138 5.51 10.69 -5.88
C GLY A 138 4.17 10.20 -5.28
N ILE A 139 4.16 9.61 -4.09
CA ILE A 139 2.92 9.09 -3.45
C ILE A 139 1.78 10.12 -3.40
N PRO A 140 1.97 11.39 -3.01
CA PRO A 140 0.89 12.38 -3.00
C PRO A 140 0.32 12.74 -4.40
N PHE A 141 1.00 12.38 -5.50
CA PHE A 141 0.41 12.46 -6.84
C PHE A 141 -0.49 11.24 -7.13
N LEU A 142 -0.20 10.09 -6.51
CA LEU A 142 -0.98 8.87 -6.63
C LEU A 142 -2.17 8.80 -5.65
N ILE A 143 -2.01 9.27 -4.42
CA ILE A 143 -3.02 9.21 -3.35
C ILE A 143 -3.33 10.62 -2.85
N GLN A 144 -4.61 10.93 -2.68
CA GLN A 144 -5.11 12.11 -2.00
C GLN A 144 -5.67 11.73 -0.63
N ASP A 145 -5.05 12.27 0.43
CA ASP A 145 -5.40 11.94 1.83
C ASP A 145 -6.89 12.17 2.14
N ASN A 146 -7.51 11.19 2.79
CA ASN A 146 -8.92 11.11 3.15
C ASN A 146 -9.91 11.11 1.96
N LEU A 147 -9.43 11.05 0.72
CA LEU A 147 -10.28 10.96 -0.47
C LEU A 147 -10.25 9.56 -1.09
N ASP A 148 -9.06 9.09 -1.46
CA ASP A 148 -8.84 7.80 -2.15
C ASP A 148 -7.74 6.95 -1.47
N GLY A 149 -7.25 7.41 -0.31
CA GLY A 149 -6.37 6.68 0.59
C GLY A 149 -6.07 7.53 1.83
N TYR A 150 -5.12 7.07 2.63
CA TYR A 150 -4.66 7.80 3.81
C TYR A 150 -3.16 8.03 3.71
N LEU A 151 -2.73 9.25 4.01
CA LEU A 151 -1.34 9.64 4.04
C LEU A 151 -0.90 10.07 5.44
N VAL A 152 0.34 9.72 5.77
CA VAL A 152 1.00 10.06 7.04
C VAL A 152 2.42 10.55 6.79
N GLY A 153 3.06 11.18 7.77
CA GLY A 153 4.45 11.63 7.62
C GLY A 153 5.42 10.47 7.36
N LYS A 154 6.62 10.80 6.84
CA LYS A 154 7.72 9.84 6.81
C LYS A 154 8.06 9.40 8.24
N ASN A 155 8.22 8.10 8.47
CA ASN A 155 8.48 7.50 9.78
C ASN A 155 7.39 7.78 10.85
N ASP A 156 6.19 8.21 10.44
CA ASP A 156 5.08 8.53 11.35
C ASP A 156 4.30 7.26 11.73
N VAL A 157 4.88 6.46 12.62
CA VAL A 157 4.29 5.22 13.13
C VAL A 157 2.94 5.47 13.78
N SER A 158 2.88 6.44 14.71
CA SER A 158 1.65 6.78 15.43
C SER A 158 0.57 7.29 14.49
N GLY A 159 0.92 8.14 13.52
CA GLY A 159 -0.01 8.58 12.49
C GLY A 159 -0.56 7.41 11.67
N MET A 160 0.28 6.46 11.25
CA MET A 160 -0.18 5.28 10.51
C MET A 160 -1.13 4.42 11.33
N ALA A 161 -0.79 4.15 12.60
CA ALA A 161 -1.66 3.43 13.53
C ALA A 161 -2.99 4.16 13.74
N ASN A 162 -2.97 5.49 13.90
CA ASN A 162 -4.18 6.31 14.05
C ASN A 162 -5.08 6.24 12.81
N LYS A 163 -4.52 6.29 11.59
CA LYS A 163 -5.30 6.12 10.35
C LYS A 163 -5.91 4.73 10.25
N ILE A 164 -5.20 3.69 10.70
CA ILE A 164 -5.73 2.32 10.79
C ILE A 164 -6.91 2.28 11.76
N MET A 165 -6.78 2.86 12.95
CA MET A 165 -7.89 2.95 13.93
C MET A 165 -9.09 3.72 13.37
N GLN A 166 -8.87 4.82 12.63
CA GLN A 166 -9.95 5.55 11.96
C GLN A 166 -10.70 4.70 10.91
N ILE A 167 -10.00 3.80 10.21
CA ILE A 167 -10.61 2.85 9.27
C ILE A 167 -11.56 1.88 10.01
N LEU A 168 -11.13 1.40 11.19
CA LEU A 168 -11.91 0.50 12.04
C LEU A 168 -13.14 1.22 12.62
N ASP A 169 -12.97 2.44 13.13
CA ASP A 169 -14.03 3.21 13.79
C ASP A 169 -15.11 3.70 12.82
N ASN A 170 -14.74 3.99 11.56
CA ASN A 170 -15.67 4.52 10.56
C ASN A 170 -15.62 3.74 9.25
N THR A 171 -16.09 2.49 9.30
CA THR A 171 -16.16 1.59 8.14
C THR A 171 -16.96 2.17 6.97
N LYS A 172 -17.96 3.04 7.21
CA LYS A 172 -18.72 3.71 6.14
C LYS A 172 -17.84 4.70 5.37
N LYS A 173 -17.07 5.54 6.08
CA LYS A 173 -16.09 6.45 5.47
C LYS A 173 -15.01 5.66 4.74
N ALA A 174 -14.47 4.61 5.36
CA ALA A 174 -13.48 3.74 4.74
C ALA A 174 -13.98 3.12 3.42
N ARG A 175 -15.20 2.57 3.40
CA ARG A 175 -15.84 2.08 2.17
C ARG A 175 -15.96 3.15 1.08
N SER A 176 -16.32 4.38 1.45
CA SER A 176 -16.39 5.48 0.47
C SER A 176 -15.01 5.80 -0.12
N ILE A 177 -13.96 5.78 0.68
CA ILE A 177 -12.58 6.03 0.23
C ILE A 177 -12.12 4.90 -0.68
N ILE A 178 -12.36 3.64 -0.31
CA ILE A 178 -12.03 2.45 -1.13
C ILE A 178 -12.71 2.51 -2.50
N LYS A 179 -13.98 2.90 -2.59
CA LYS A 179 -14.69 3.03 -3.87
C LYS A 179 -14.10 4.13 -4.76
N LYS A 180 -13.70 5.25 -4.15
CA LYS A 180 -13.00 6.34 -4.87
C LYS A 180 -11.61 5.89 -5.35
N ALA A 181 -10.89 5.15 -4.51
CA ALA A 181 -9.61 4.54 -4.85
C ALA A 181 -9.73 3.61 -6.06
N ARG A 182 -10.70 2.68 -6.03
CA ARG A 182 -10.99 1.77 -7.14
C ARG A 182 -11.28 2.54 -8.43
N LYS A 183 -12.20 3.50 -8.38
CA LYS A 183 -12.57 4.32 -9.54
C LYS A 183 -11.38 5.08 -10.12
N LYS A 184 -10.49 5.59 -9.26
CA LYS A 184 -9.27 6.26 -9.70
C LYS A 184 -8.33 5.31 -10.46
N VAL A 185 -8.09 4.12 -9.92
CA VAL A 185 -7.13 3.19 -10.53
C VAL A 185 -7.64 2.49 -11.79
N GLU A 186 -8.95 2.46 -12.01
CA GLU A 186 -9.52 2.10 -13.31
C GLU A 186 -9.06 3.04 -14.44
N GLY A 187 -8.67 4.29 -14.12
CA GLY A 187 -8.05 5.22 -15.05
C GLY A 187 -6.59 4.90 -15.38
N PHE A 188 -5.91 4.06 -14.58
CA PHE A 188 -4.55 3.57 -14.84
C PHE A 188 -4.54 2.21 -15.55
N ASP A 189 -5.69 1.77 -16.07
CA ASP A 189 -5.76 0.55 -16.85
C ASP A 189 -4.91 0.66 -18.13
N TRP A 190 -4.24 -0.43 -18.53
CA TRP A 190 -3.41 -0.45 -19.73
C TRP A 190 -4.17 -0.01 -20.98
N ASP A 191 -5.45 -0.35 -21.12
CA ASP A 191 -6.24 0.05 -22.30
C ASP A 191 -6.44 1.57 -22.38
N GLN A 192 -6.35 2.29 -21.26
CA GLN A 192 -6.36 3.75 -21.20
C GLN A 192 -4.96 4.33 -21.42
N VAL A 193 -3.99 3.90 -20.60
CA VAL A 193 -2.62 4.47 -20.60
C VAL A 193 -1.92 4.27 -21.96
N ARG A 194 -2.16 3.15 -22.66
CA ARG A 194 -1.59 2.93 -23.99
C ARG A 194 -2.03 3.97 -25.03
N LEU A 195 -3.18 4.62 -24.83
CA LEU A 195 -3.67 5.66 -25.74
C LEU A 195 -2.83 6.93 -25.61
N GLU A 196 -2.35 7.25 -24.41
CA GLU A 196 -1.42 8.36 -24.18
C GLU A 196 -0.09 8.11 -24.89
N TRP A 197 0.47 6.90 -24.76
CA TRP A 197 1.67 6.50 -25.50
C TRP A 197 1.48 6.59 -27.01
N LYS A 198 0.36 6.09 -27.52
CA LYS A 198 0.02 6.18 -28.95
C LYS A 198 -0.11 7.62 -29.43
N ASN A 199 -0.55 8.55 -28.59
CA ASN A 199 -0.68 9.95 -28.96
C ASN A 199 0.66 10.68 -28.93
N LEU A 200 1.56 10.32 -28.00
CA LEU A 200 2.91 10.88 -27.92
C LEU A 200 3.82 10.43 -29.09
N LEU A 201 3.67 9.18 -29.54
CA LEU A 201 4.53 8.57 -30.57
C LEU A 201 4.03 8.78 -32.01
N LYS A 202 2.88 9.44 -32.19
CA LYS A 202 2.38 9.86 -33.50
C LYS A 202 3.10 11.11 -33.98
#